data_AF-A0A926CFS7-F1
#
_entry.id   AF-A0A926CFS7-F1
#
_cell.length_a   1.000
_cell.length_b   1.000
_cell.length_c   1.000
_cell.angle_alpha   90.00
_cell.angle_beta   90.00
_cell.angle_gamma   90.00
#
_symmetry.space_group_name_H-M   'P 1'
#
loop_
_entity.id
_entity.type
_entity.pdbx_description
1 polymer ?
#
loop_
_entity_poly.entity_id
_entity_poly.type
_entity_poly.pdbx_seq_one_letter_code
_entity_poly.pdbx_strand_id
1 'polypeptide(L)'
;MFIALEWLLNLATALGIGLLIGTERGWRARGSDDAGQVAGIRTFALSGLCGGLASLLALHLGVAVWVALFGAFALLITAGYLGDLLRAGDRGLTSEIALLITFLLGSLAQAEQPVLAAGAGVVVALLLSLKEPLHAALHNLTARELSGAFKLLFISLVLLPALPNRTYGLWAVFNPYETWWMVVLIAGLGFAAYAA
;
A
#
# COMPACT_ATOMS: atom_id res chain seq x y z
N MET A 1 35.51 1.84 5.99
CA MET A 1 34.71 2.94 6.59
C MET A 1 33.45 3.22 5.78
N PHE A 2 33.51 3.33 4.45
CA PHE A 2 32.34 3.57 3.59
C PHE A 2 31.23 2.51 3.70
N ILE A 3 31.58 1.23 3.65
CA ILE A 3 30.62 0.11 3.74
C ILE A 3 29.79 0.16 5.05
N ALA A 4 30.44 0.44 6.19
CA ALA A 4 29.74 0.51 7.48
C ALA A 4 28.74 1.68 7.57
N LEU A 5 29.05 2.81 6.91
CA LEU A 5 28.16 3.95 6.84
C LEU A 5 26.93 3.64 5.98
N GLU A 6 27.11 2.93 4.86
CA GLU A 6 26.00 2.51 3.99
C GLU A 6 25.06 1.55 4.72
N TRP A 7 25.59 0.55 5.43
CA TRP A 7 24.76 -0.34 6.25
C TRP A 7 23.94 0.42 7.29
N LEU A 8 24.54 1.42 7.94
CA LEU A 8 23.87 2.24 8.95
C LEU A 8 22.80 3.16 8.32
N LEU A 9 23.09 3.76 7.16
CA LEU A 9 22.12 4.57 6.43
C LEU A 9 20.93 3.73 5.97
N ASN A 10 21.17 2.52 5.46
CA ASN A 10 20.10 1.61 5.05
C ASN A 10 19.24 1.15 6.25
N LEU A 11 19.86 0.83 7.39
CA LEU A 11 19.11 0.57 8.63
C LEU A 11 18.32 1.80 9.10
N ALA A 12 18.88 3.00 8.97
CA ALA A 12 18.18 4.24 9.28
C ALA A 12 16.99 4.45 8.33
N THR A 13 17.10 4.12 7.04
CA THR A 13 15.97 4.16 6.10
C THR A 13 14.90 3.12 6.46
N ALA A 14 15.29 1.89 6.81
CA ALA A 14 14.36 0.85 7.27
C ALA A 14 13.58 1.29 8.51
N LEU A 15 14.27 1.89 9.47
CA LEU A 15 13.67 2.48 10.68
C LEU A 15 12.78 3.67 10.33
N GLY A 16 13.21 4.54 9.41
CA GLY A 16 12.45 5.69 8.93
C GLY A 16 11.14 5.29 8.24
N ILE A 17 11.17 4.25 7.40
CA ILE A 17 9.97 3.67 6.77
C ILE A 17 9.02 3.14 7.84
N GLY A 18 9.54 2.38 8.81
CA GLY A 18 8.75 1.87 9.93
C GLY A 18 8.14 2.97 10.80
N LEU A 19 8.89 4.04 11.06
CA LEU A 19 8.36 5.22 11.77
C LEU A 19 7.27 5.91 10.97
N LEU A 20 7.46 6.13 9.67
CA LEU A 20 6.50 6.80 8.80
C LEU A 20 5.16 6.03 8.73
N ILE A 21 5.21 4.72 8.51
CA ILE A 21 4.02 3.87 8.53
C ILE A 21 3.41 3.83 9.94
N GLY A 22 4.26 3.72 10.96
CA GLY A 22 3.85 3.73 12.36
C GLY A 22 3.19 5.03 12.81
N THR A 23 3.60 6.18 12.28
CA THR A 23 2.97 7.48 12.56
C THR A 23 1.61 7.60 11.92
N GLU A 24 1.44 7.16 10.66
CA GLU A 24 0.13 7.13 10.03
C GLU A 24 -0.83 6.25 10.84
N ARG A 25 -0.39 5.05 11.22
CA ARG A 25 -1.20 4.11 12.02
C ARG A 25 -1.48 4.65 13.43
N GLY A 26 -0.46 5.11 14.13
CA GLY A 26 -0.57 5.59 15.51
C GLY A 26 -1.32 6.92 15.66
N TRP A 27 -1.30 7.78 14.65
CA TRP A 27 -2.09 9.01 14.63
C TRP A 27 -3.59 8.72 14.47
N ARG A 28 -3.94 7.74 13.64
CA ARG A 28 -5.34 7.35 13.37
C ARG A 28 -5.98 6.57 14.51
N ALA A 29 -5.20 5.75 15.20
CA ALA A 29 -5.65 5.04 16.40
C ALA A 29 -6.10 5.98 17.54
N ARG A 30 -5.72 7.28 17.51
CA ARG A 30 -6.17 8.28 18.50
C ARG A 30 -7.57 8.83 18.23
N GLY A 31 -8.06 8.76 16.99
CA GLY A 31 -9.34 9.34 16.57
C GLY A 31 -10.49 8.35 16.42
N SER A 32 -10.22 7.06 16.56
CA SER A 32 -11.18 5.96 16.42
C SER A 32 -11.28 5.18 17.74
N ASP A 33 -12.41 4.53 18.01
CA ASP A 33 -12.61 3.60 19.14
C ASP A 33 -11.62 2.40 19.13
N ASP A 34 -10.74 2.36 18.13
CA ASP A 34 -9.62 1.44 17.97
C ASP A 34 -8.40 1.81 18.84
N ALA A 35 -8.61 2.47 19.98
CA ALA A 35 -7.60 2.81 20.98
C ALA A 35 -6.94 1.56 21.60
N GLY A 36 -7.45 0.36 21.30
CA GLY A 36 -6.82 -0.94 21.57
C GLY A 36 -5.86 -1.42 20.48
N GLN A 37 -5.60 -0.67 19.40
CA GLN A 37 -4.68 -1.07 18.32
C GLN A 37 -3.23 -1.22 18.82
N VAL A 38 -2.81 -2.47 19.00
CA VAL A 38 -1.53 -2.91 19.58
C VAL A 38 -0.29 -2.63 18.69
N ALA A 39 -0.42 -2.00 17.51
CA ALA A 39 0.72 -1.68 16.65
C ALA A 39 1.01 -0.17 16.65
N GLY A 40 1.60 0.33 17.74
CA GLY A 40 2.03 1.72 17.83
C GLY A 40 3.22 2.05 16.92
N ILE A 41 3.59 3.33 16.89
CA ILE A 41 4.76 3.87 16.16
C ILE A 41 6.03 3.02 16.40
N ARG A 42 6.20 2.52 17.64
CA ARG A 42 7.31 1.67 18.04
C ARG A 42 7.29 0.30 17.37
N THR A 43 6.12 -0.34 17.25
CA THR A 43 5.98 -1.67 16.66
C THR A 43 6.36 -1.66 15.18
N PHE A 44 5.88 -0.69 14.42
CA PHE A 44 6.25 -0.54 13.01
C PHE A 44 7.72 -0.17 12.81
N ALA A 45 8.27 0.73 13.63
CA ALA A 45 9.70 1.06 13.61
C ALA A 45 10.58 -0.18 13.87
N LEU A 46 10.25 -0.97 14.89
CA LEU A 46 10.95 -2.21 15.22
C LEU A 46 10.77 -3.27 14.13
N SER A 47 9.61 -3.35 13.48
CA SER A 47 9.34 -4.28 12.39
C SER A 47 10.21 -3.99 11.17
N GLY A 48 10.31 -2.71 10.78
CA GLY A 48 11.19 -2.27 9.69
C GLY A 48 12.66 -2.52 10.01
N LEU A 49 13.10 -2.18 11.22
CA LEU A 49 14.46 -2.45 11.68
C LEU A 49 14.75 -3.97 11.69
N CYS A 50 13.80 -4.79 12.16
CA CYS A 50 13.93 -6.24 12.18
C CYS A 50 14.11 -6.82 10.77
N GLY A 51 13.36 -6.31 9.79
CA GLY A 51 13.53 -6.69 8.38
C GLY A 51 14.91 -6.33 7.82
N GLY A 52 15.41 -5.13 8.12
CA GLY A 52 16.74 -4.71 7.72
C GLY A 52 17.86 -5.55 8.36
N LEU A 53 17.73 -5.85 9.65
CA LEU A 53 18.65 -6.73 10.37
C LEU A 53 18.59 -8.18 9.86
N ALA A 54 17.39 -8.68 9.53
CA ALA A 54 17.22 -10.01 8.95
C ALA A 54 17.93 -10.12 7.59
N SER A 55 17.82 -9.08 6.75
CA SER A 55 18.54 -8.99 5.46
C SER A 55 20.05 -8.97 5.65
N LEU A 56 20.55 -8.20 6.61
CA LEU A 56 21.97 -8.19 6.99
C LEU A 56 22.47 -9.57 7.42
N LEU A 57 21.73 -10.27 8.28
CA LEU A 57 22.07 -11.62 8.70
C LEU A 57 22.06 -12.62 7.53
N ALA A 58 21.13 -12.43 6.59
CA ALA A 58 21.01 -13.28 5.41
C ALA A 58 22.23 -13.19 4.49
N LEU A 59 22.90 -12.06 4.43
CA LEU A 59 24.13 -11.89 3.65
C LEU A 59 25.28 -12.73 4.20
N HIS A 60 25.30 -13.01 5.50
CA HIS A 60 26.35 -13.80 6.15
C HIS A 60 26.00 -15.27 6.32
N LEU A 61 24.75 -15.57 6.64
CA LEU A 61 24.28 -16.92 6.98
C LEU A 61 23.43 -17.57 5.88
N GLY A 62 23.11 -16.82 4.83
CA GLY A 62 22.32 -17.27 3.68
C GLY A 62 20.83 -16.96 3.79
N VAL A 63 20.14 -17.13 2.66
CA VAL A 63 18.69 -16.84 2.49
C VAL A 63 17.82 -17.66 3.43
N ALA A 64 18.25 -18.85 3.85
CA ALA A 64 17.52 -19.69 4.80
C ALA A 64 17.26 -18.99 6.14
N VAL A 65 18.22 -18.19 6.63
CA VAL A 65 18.05 -17.42 7.87
C VAL A 65 17.01 -16.32 7.69
N TRP A 66 17.00 -15.66 6.54
CA TRP A 66 15.99 -14.65 6.24
C TRP A 66 14.57 -15.25 6.25
N VAL A 67 14.39 -16.38 5.57
CA VAL A 67 13.10 -17.08 5.50
C VAL A 67 12.66 -17.54 6.89
N ALA A 68 13.59 -18.03 7.72
CA ALA A 68 13.30 -18.43 9.09
C ALA A 68 12.87 -17.22 9.96
N LEU A 69 13.57 -16.09 9.86
CA LEU A 69 13.23 -14.86 10.60
C LEU A 69 11.90 -14.27 10.15
N PHE A 70 11.66 -14.21 8.83
CA PHE A 70 10.37 -13.78 8.29
C PHE A 70 9.23 -14.70 8.72
N GLY A 71 9.43 -16.02 8.66
CA GLY A 71 8.46 -17.01 9.13
C GLY A 71 8.16 -16.88 10.62
N ALA A 72 9.19 -16.71 11.46
CA ALA A 72 9.03 -16.48 12.89
C ALA A 72 8.27 -15.17 13.19
N PHE A 73 8.59 -14.10 12.47
CA PHE A 73 7.92 -12.81 12.60
C PHE A 73 6.44 -12.90 12.16
N ALA A 74 6.16 -13.55 11.04
CA ALA A 74 4.81 -13.78 10.55
C ALA A 74 3.99 -14.66 11.51
N LEU A 75 4.62 -15.68 12.10
CA LEU A 75 3.99 -16.51 13.12
C LEU A 75 3.64 -15.71 14.36
N LEU A 76 4.54 -14.84 14.84
CA LEU A 76 4.28 -13.94 15.98
C LEU A 76 3.10 -13.00 15.72
N ILE A 77 3.04 -12.39 14.53
CA ILE A 77 1.92 -11.52 14.14
C ILE A 77 0.62 -12.32 14.08
N THR A 78 0.64 -13.50 13.46
CA THR A 78 -0.54 -14.37 13.34
C THR A 78 -1.03 -14.84 14.71
N ALA A 79 -0.12 -15.21 15.61
CA ALA A 79 -0.44 -15.60 16.98
C ALA A 79 -1.03 -14.43 17.78
N GLY A 80 -0.50 -13.23 17.60
CA GLY A 80 -1.09 -12.00 18.17
C GLY A 80 -2.51 -11.78 17.66
N TYR A 81 -2.70 -11.81 16.35
CA TYR A 81 -4.01 -11.67 15.70
C TYR A 81 -5.03 -12.69 16.21
N LEU A 82 -4.66 -13.97 16.30
CA LEU A 82 -5.52 -15.03 16.84
C LEU A 82 -5.85 -14.80 18.33
N GLY A 83 -4.86 -14.41 19.13
CA GLY A 83 -5.06 -14.11 20.55
C GLY A 83 -6.00 -12.92 20.77
N ASP A 84 -5.97 -11.94 19.86
CA ASP A 84 -6.81 -10.76 19.92
C ASP A 84 -8.22 -10.99 19.39
N LEU A 85 -8.38 -11.78 18.31
CA LEU A 85 -9.67 -12.28 17.84
C LEU A 85 -10.46 -12.97 18.95
N LEU A 86 -9.78 -13.79 19.75
CA LEU A 86 -10.38 -14.53 20.87
C LEU A 86 -10.79 -13.63 22.05
N ARG A 87 -10.17 -12.45 22.20
CA ARG A 87 -10.35 -11.57 23.38
C ARG A 87 -11.27 -10.38 23.13
N ALA A 88 -11.25 -9.78 21.95
CA ALA A 88 -11.82 -8.45 21.72
C ALA A 88 -12.71 -8.34 20.47
N GLY A 89 -12.90 -9.43 19.70
CA GLY A 89 -13.63 -9.38 18.44
C GLY A 89 -12.78 -8.86 17.26
N ASP A 90 -13.41 -8.81 16.08
CA ASP A 90 -12.77 -8.73 14.76
C ASP A 90 -11.76 -7.58 14.64
N ARG A 91 -10.47 -7.92 14.60
CA ARG A 91 -9.40 -6.97 14.29
C ARG A 91 -9.17 -6.90 12.79
N GLY A 92 -8.89 -5.71 12.28
CA GLY A 92 -8.66 -5.52 10.85
C GLY A 92 -7.32 -6.11 10.40
N LEU A 93 -7.37 -7.26 9.70
CA LEU A 93 -6.27 -7.99 9.03
C LEU A 93 -5.24 -7.09 8.29
N THR A 94 -5.68 -5.90 7.87
CA THR A 94 -4.85 -4.89 7.22
C THR A 94 -3.68 -4.37 8.08
N SER A 95 -3.76 -4.46 9.40
CA SER A 95 -2.71 -3.99 10.31
C SER A 95 -1.56 -5.00 10.39
N GLU A 96 -1.91 -6.28 10.44
CA GLU A 96 -1.02 -7.44 10.42
C GLU A 96 -0.27 -7.50 9.09
N ILE A 97 -1.00 -7.34 7.98
CA ILE A 97 -0.41 -7.26 6.64
C ILE A 97 0.55 -6.06 6.55
N ALA A 98 0.20 -4.90 7.14
CA ALA A 98 1.06 -3.74 7.13
C ALA A 98 2.38 -3.98 7.89
N LEU A 99 2.36 -4.71 9.01
CA LEU A 99 3.57 -5.09 9.74
C LEU A 99 4.48 -6.00 8.90
N LEU A 100 3.90 -6.98 8.22
CA LEU A 100 4.63 -7.85 7.29
C LEU A 100 5.26 -7.06 6.14
N ILE A 101 4.50 -6.14 5.52
CA ILE A 101 5.01 -5.26 4.47
C ILE A 101 6.15 -4.38 5.00
N THR A 102 6.02 -3.86 6.22
CA THR A 102 7.06 -3.01 6.82
C THR A 102 8.36 -3.79 7.06
N PHE A 103 8.26 -5.05 7.49
CA PHE A 103 9.43 -5.94 7.55
C PHE A 103 10.06 -6.13 6.16
N LEU A 104 9.26 -6.44 5.14
CA LEU A 104 9.76 -6.63 3.78
C LEU A 104 10.44 -5.36 3.23
N LEU A 105 9.86 -4.18 3.47
CA LEU A 105 10.45 -2.91 3.07
C LEU A 105 11.75 -2.61 3.81
N GLY A 106 11.82 -2.93 5.10
CA GLY A 106 13.06 -2.84 5.87
C GLY A 106 14.15 -3.77 5.33
N SER A 107 13.78 -4.98 4.90
CA SER A 107 14.69 -5.91 4.23
C SER A 107 15.14 -5.40 2.86
N LEU A 108 14.24 -4.81 2.09
CA LEU A 108 14.51 -4.25 0.76
C LEU A 108 15.44 -3.03 0.86
N ALA A 109 15.30 -2.23 1.91
CA ALA A 109 16.20 -1.11 2.17
C ALA A 109 17.66 -1.56 2.29
N GLN A 110 17.90 -2.80 2.74
CA GLN A 110 19.24 -3.40 2.78
C GLN A 110 19.69 -4.13 1.54
N ALA A 111 18.79 -4.47 0.62
CA ALA A 111 19.12 -5.15 -0.63
C ALA A 111 19.64 -4.16 -1.71
N GLU A 112 20.40 -3.13 -1.29
CA GLU A 112 21.00 -2.08 -2.13
C GLU A 112 20.02 -1.18 -2.91
N GLN A 113 18.75 -1.11 -2.50
CA GLN A 113 17.75 -0.24 -3.12
C GLN A 113 16.98 0.61 -2.10
N PRO A 114 17.67 1.46 -1.30
CA PRO A 114 17.03 2.25 -0.25
C PRO A 114 16.00 3.24 -0.80
N VAL A 115 16.22 3.77 -2.01
CA VAL A 115 15.28 4.70 -2.67
C VAL A 115 13.96 4.00 -3.02
N LEU A 116 14.03 2.77 -3.53
CA LEU A 116 12.83 1.99 -3.87
C LEU A 116 12.09 1.56 -2.60
N ALA A 117 12.81 1.16 -1.55
CA ALA A 117 12.20 0.86 -0.26
C ALA A 117 11.51 2.09 0.36
N ALA A 118 12.15 3.26 0.31
CA ALA A 118 11.56 4.51 0.80
C ALA A 118 10.31 4.90 0.01
N GLY A 119 10.39 4.87 -1.33
CA GLY A 119 9.25 5.18 -2.20
C GLY A 119 8.08 4.23 -2.00
N ALA A 120 8.35 2.92 -1.94
CA ALA A 120 7.33 1.93 -1.64
C ALA A 120 6.74 2.11 -0.23
N GLY A 121 7.56 2.47 0.76
CA GLY A 121 7.11 2.81 2.10
C GLY A 121 6.15 4.00 2.13
N VAL A 122 6.44 5.06 1.38
CA VAL A 122 5.53 6.21 1.23
C VAL A 122 4.22 5.79 0.54
N VAL A 123 4.29 5.01 -0.53
CA VAL A 123 3.09 4.51 -1.24
C VAL A 123 2.23 3.65 -0.31
N VAL A 124 2.84 2.77 0.47
CA VAL A 124 2.14 1.94 1.46
C VAL A 124 1.48 2.82 2.51
N ALA A 125 2.20 3.78 3.09
CA ALA A 125 1.63 4.69 4.07
C ALA A 125 0.47 5.53 3.49
N LEU A 126 0.59 5.99 2.25
CA LEU A 126 -0.47 6.71 1.54
C LEU A 126 -1.69 5.81 1.28
N LEU A 127 -1.48 4.57 0.85
CA LEU A 127 -2.56 3.61 0.63
C LEU A 127 -3.31 3.31 1.94
N LEU A 128 -2.55 3.10 3.02
CA LEU A 128 -3.09 2.95 4.36
C LEU A 128 -3.84 4.22 4.80
N SER A 129 -3.36 5.38 4.34
CA SER A 129 -3.96 6.66 4.63
C SER A 129 -5.34 6.86 3.98
N LEU A 130 -5.53 6.27 2.80
CA LEU A 130 -6.75 6.39 2.01
C LEU A 130 -7.87 5.44 2.44
N LYS A 131 -7.61 4.49 3.35
CA LYS A 131 -8.61 3.48 3.78
C LYS A 131 -9.93 4.12 4.23
N GLU A 132 -9.88 5.08 5.16
CA GLU A 132 -11.08 5.72 5.71
C GLU A 132 -11.82 6.64 4.74
N PRO A 133 -11.16 7.59 4.04
CA PRO A 133 -11.89 8.40 3.06
C PRO A 133 -12.50 7.54 1.95
N LEU A 134 -11.85 6.44 1.57
CA LEU A 134 -12.42 5.48 0.62
C LEU A 134 -13.64 4.77 1.21
N HIS A 135 -13.59 4.32 2.47
CA HIS A 135 -14.72 3.67 3.12
C HIS A 135 -15.89 4.62 3.35
N ALA A 136 -15.62 5.86 3.75
CA ALA A 136 -16.62 6.91 3.91
C ALA A 136 -17.24 7.30 2.56
N ALA A 137 -16.43 7.46 1.52
CA ALA A 137 -16.92 7.69 0.16
C ALA A 137 -17.80 6.53 -0.30
N LEU A 138 -17.37 5.27 -0.09
CA LEU A 138 -18.17 4.09 -0.43
C LEU A 138 -19.49 4.02 0.35
N HIS A 139 -19.49 4.40 1.62
CA HIS A 139 -20.72 4.41 2.44
C HIS A 139 -21.71 5.50 1.99
N ASN A 140 -21.20 6.60 1.44
CA ASN A 140 -22.01 7.69 0.91
C ASN A 140 -22.53 7.42 -0.52
N LEU A 141 -21.98 6.40 -1.22
CA LEU A 141 -22.36 6.07 -2.59
C LEU A 141 -23.53 5.07 -2.64
N THR A 142 -24.53 5.37 -3.47
CA THR A 142 -25.63 4.45 -3.75
C THR A 142 -25.18 3.33 -4.72
N ALA A 143 -25.80 2.15 -4.65
CA ALA A 143 -25.49 1.03 -5.57
C ALA A 143 -25.53 1.40 -7.07
N ARG A 144 -26.40 2.35 -7.45
CA ARG A 144 -26.47 2.90 -8.82
C ARG A 144 -25.23 3.71 -9.19
N GLU A 145 -24.72 4.50 -8.26
CA GLU A 145 -23.54 5.36 -8.45
C GLU A 145 -22.27 4.50 -8.52
N LEU A 146 -22.17 3.50 -7.65
CA LEU A 146 -21.09 2.51 -7.70
C LEU A 146 -21.08 1.77 -9.05
N SER A 147 -22.25 1.32 -9.51
CA SER A 147 -22.38 0.68 -10.83
C SER A 147 -22.02 1.65 -11.97
N GLY A 148 -22.33 2.94 -11.83
CA GLY A 148 -21.93 4.00 -12.76
C GLY A 148 -20.41 4.19 -12.80
N ALA A 149 -19.76 4.25 -11.64
CA ALA A 149 -18.32 4.35 -11.50
C ALA A 149 -17.61 3.14 -12.13
N PHE A 150 -18.10 1.92 -11.89
CA PHE A 150 -17.56 0.71 -12.52
C PHE A 150 -17.73 0.71 -14.05
N LYS A 151 -18.87 1.18 -14.58
CA LYS A 151 -19.06 1.33 -16.03
C LYS A 151 -18.09 2.35 -16.61
N LEU A 152 -17.87 3.47 -15.93
CA LEU A 152 -16.92 4.49 -16.36
C LEU A 152 -15.48 3.96 -16.32
N LEU A 153 -15.10 3.24 -15.28
CA LEU A 153 -13.83 2.51 -15.18
C LEU A 153 -13.69 1.47 -16.29
N PHE A 154 -14.73 0.71 -16.61
CA PHE A 154 -14.70 -0.27 -17.69
C PHE A 154 -14.48 0.40 -19.05
N ILE A 155 -15.22 1.47 -19.35
CA ILE A 155 -15.10 2.20 -20.61
C ILE A 155 -13.72 2.89 -20.72
N SER A 156 -13.17 3.40 -19.61
CA SER A 156 -11.88 4.10 -19.56
C SER A 156 -10.66 3.18 -19.52
N LEU A 157 -10.66 2.16 -18.66
CA LEU A 157 -9.48 1.32 -18.40
C LEU A 157 -9.45 0.04 -19.23
N VAL A 158 -10.60 -0.44 -19.71
CA VAL A 158 -10.69 -1.71 -20.45
C VAL A 158 -11.00 -1.43 -21.92
N LEU A 159 -12.02 -0.62 -22.21
CA LEU A 159 -12.47 -0.39 -23.58
C LEU A 159 -11.53 0.57 -24.33
N LEU A 160 -11.08 1.65 -23.70
CA LEU A 160 -10.18 2.64 -24.31
C LEU A 160 -8.85 2.04 -24.80
N PRO A 161 -8.07 1.27 -24.01
CA PRO A 161 -6.84 0.66 -24.51
C PRO A 161 -7.08 -0.49 -25.48
N ALA A 162 -8.28 -1.10 -25.48
CA ALA A 162 -8.65 -2.13 -26.44
C ALA A 162 -9.00 -1.55 -27.83
N LEU A 163 -9.22 -0.23 -27.93
CA LEU A 163 -9.52 0.42 -29.21
C LEU A 163 -8.25 0.57 -30.06
N PRO A 164 -8.30 0.15 -31.34
CA PRO A 164 -7.17 0.32 -32.25
C PRO A 164 -6.93 1.82 -32.49
N ASN A 165 -5.71 2.28 -32.16
CA ASN A 165 -5.25 3.65 -32.43
C ASN A 165 -4.91 3.82 -33.92
N ARG A 166 -5.90 3.65 -34.78
CA ARG A 166 -5.81 3.75 -36.24
C ARG A 166 -6.90 4.69 -36.71
N THR A 167 -6.54 5.66 -37.54
CA THR A 167 -7.49 6.57 -38.18
C THR A 167 -8.25 5.83 -39.28
N TYR A 168 -9.58 5.87 -39.20
CA TYR A 168 -10.50 5.28 -40.18
C TYR A 168 -11.15 6.39 -41.02
N GLY A 169 -11.42 6.09 -42.31
CA GLY A 169 -12.14 6.97 -43.25
C GLY A 169 -11.31 7.42 -44.47
N LEU A 170 -12.00 7.76 -45.57
CA LEU A 170 -11.41 8.17 -46.86
C LEU A 170 -10.40 9.34 -46.77
N TRP A 171 -10.46 10.14 -45.70
CA TRP A 171 -9.58 11.28 -45.42
C TRP A 171 -8.78 11.13 -44.10
N ALA A 172 -8.77 9.94 -43.49
CA ALA A 172 -8.08 9.65 -42.22
C ALA A 172 -8.46 10.60 -41.04
N VAL A 173 -9.70 11.10 -40.99
CA VAL A 173 -10.12 12.12 -40.00
C VAL A 173 -10.60 11.51 -38.67
N PHE A 174 -11.03 10.25 -38.65
CA PHE A 174 -11.64 9.66 -37.45
C PHE A 174 -10.70 8.70 -36.73
N ASN A 175 -10.16 9.09 -35.58
CA ASN A 175 -9.46 8.18 -34.67
C ASN A 175 -10.42 7.71 -33.56
N PRO A 176 -10.77 6.41 -33.50
CA PRO A 176 -11.62 5.87 -32.44
C PRO A 176 -11.03 6.11 -31.05
N TYR A 177 -9.70 6.05 -30.90
CA TYR A 177 -9.03 6.25 -29.62
C TYR A 177 -9.20 7.69 -29.10
N GLU A 178 -8.97 8.70 -29.95
CA GLU A 178 -9.11 10.11 -29.55
C GLU A 178 -10.56 10.52 -29.31
N THR A 179 -11.48 10.02 -30.14
CA THR A 179 -12.91 10.30 -29.98
C THR A 179 -13.41 9.74 -28.64
N TRP A 180 -12.93 8.55 -28.27
CA TRP A 180 -13.32 7.90 -27.03
C TRP A 180 -12.72 8.55 -25.78
N TRP A 181 -11.53 9.15 -25.89
CA TRP A 181 -10.97 10.01 -24.84
C TRP A 181 -11.91 11.17 -24.47
N MET A 182 -12.54 11.80 -25.45
CA MET A 182 -13.54 12.86 -25.19
C MET A 182 -14.76 12.30 -24.44
N VAL A 183 -15.23 11.10 -24.80
CA VAL A 183 -16.35 10.44 -24.11
C VAL A 183 -16.01 10.15 -22.65
N VAL A 184 -14.80 9.64 -22.39
CA VAL A 184 -14.30 9.37 -21.02
C VAL A 184 -14.20 10.68 -20.21
N LEU A 185 -13.70 11.76 -20.81
CA LEU A 185 -13.59 13.07 -20.15
C LEU A 185 -14.97 13.65 -19.81
N ILE A 186 -15.91 13.65 -20.74
CA ILE A 186 -17.26 14.20 -20.53
C ILE A 186 -18.02 13.37 -19.49
N ALA A 187 -17.97 12.04 -19.60
CA ALA A 187 -18.59 11.16 -18.62
C ALA A 187 -17.95 11.30 -17.23
N GLY A 188 -16.62 11.46 -17.19
CA GLY A 188 -15.85 11.65 -15.95
C GLY A 188 -16.21 12.95 -15.24
N LEU A 189 -16.28 14.06 -15.99
CA LEU A 189 -16.71 15.36 -15.46
C LEU A 189 -18.17 15.32 -14.98
N GLY A 190 -19.06 14.67 -15.73
CA GLY A 190 -20.47 14.50 -15.34
C GLY A 190 -20.64 13.68 -14.06
N PHE A 191 -19.84 12.61 -13.91
CA PHE A 191 -19.83 11.82 -12.68
C PHE A 191 -19.23 12.59 -11.50
N ALA A 192 -18.13 13.32 -11.71
CA ALA A 192 -17.49 14.14 -10.68
C ALA A 192 -18.41 15.28 -10.19
N ALA A 193 -19.16 15.93 -11.09
CA ALA A 193 -20.12 16.98 -10.74
C ALA A 193 -21.34 16.45 -9.98
N TYR A 194 -21.73 15.19 -10.19
CA TYR A 194 -22.79 14.55 -9.44
C TYR A 194 -22.33 14.09 -8.04
N ALA A 195 -21.05 13.73 -7.91
CA ALA A 195 -20.46 13.24 -6.66
C ALA A 195 -19.93 14.34 -5.71
N ALA A 196 -19.89 15.61 -6.16
CA ALA A 196 -19.46 16.78 -5.39
C ALA A 196 -20.64 17.46 -4.68
#